data_AF-A0A5N0V6M6-F1
#
_entry.id   AF-A0A5N0V6M6-F1
#
_cell.length_a   1.000
_cell.length_b   1.000
_cell.length_c   1.000
_cell.angle_alpha   90.00
_cell.angle_beta   90.00
_cell.angle_gamma   90.00
#
_symmetry.space_group_name_H-M   'P 1'
#
loop_
_entity.id
_entity.type
_entity.pdbx_description
1 polymer ?
#
loop_
_entity_poly.entity_id
_entity_poly.type
_entity_poly.pdbx_seq_one_letter_code
_entity_poly.pdbx_strand_id
1 'polypeptide(L)'
;MRLLLLSNSTAPGKQYLEHALDVLGEILDGVKRLVFVPFALADHEGYTAKVAEALEPVGVEVAGAHSDDPIKLFNSAQAVFVGGGNTFRLLRELYARELLAPIRDRVAHGTVYIGSSAGTNVACPTIRTTNDMPIVQPPAFEASGLVPFQINPHYLDPVAGDPHMGETREERLEQFLEENDVPVLGMREGTWLHRSGDALTLGGDESGARLFQRGSAAAEIHSGADLSALLDTVPLFR
;
A
#
# COMPACT_ATOMS: atom_id res chain seq x y z
N MET A 1 -6.77 -4.43 -14.07
CA MET A 1 -6.63 -3.71 -12.78
C MET A 1 -5.51 -2.68 -12.90
N ARG A 2 -5.62 -1.50 -12.27
CA ARG A 2 -4.57 -0.46 -12.25
C ARG A 2 -4.24 -0.10 -10.80
N LEU A 3 -3.02 -0.36 -10.34
CA LEU A 3 -2.60 -0.10 -8.97
C LEU A 3 -1.29 0.69 -8.93
N LEU A 4 -1.18 1.61 -7.98
CA LEU A 4 0.09 2.19 -7.54
C LEU A 4 0.22 1.99 -6.02
N LEU A 5 1.20 1.22 -5.59
CA LEU A 5 1.41 0.89 -4.18
C LEU A 5 2.75 1.47 -3.72
N LEU A 6 2.70 2.59 -3.01
CA LEU A 6 3.87 3.31 -2.52
C LEU A 6 4.33 2.73 -1.18
N SER A 7 5.64 2.55 -0.99
CA SER A 7 6.18 2.15 0.31
C SER A 7 5.87 3.21 1.38
N ASN A 8 6.07 4.49 1.05
CA ASN A 8 5.91 5.64 1.95
C ASN A 8 5.33 6.84 1.19
N SER A 9 4.81 7.84 1.92
CA SER A 9 4.28 9.07 1.30
C SER A 9 5.32 10.19 1.18
N THR A 10 6.37 10.16 1.99
CA THR A 10 7.43 11.19 1.99
C THR A 10 8.77 10.49 2.04
N ALA A 11 9.55 10.60 0.97
CA ALA A 11 10.91 10.08 0.92
C ALA A 11 11.87 11.06 1.64
N PRO A 12 13.02 10.57 2.16
CA PRO A 12 13.99 11.43 2.84
C PRO A 12 14.37 12.67 2.03
N GLY A 13 14.22 13.86 2.63
CA GLY A 13 14.57 15.14 2.03
C GLY A 13 13.58 15.69 0.98
N LYS A 14 12.46 15.02 0.72
CA LYS A 14 11.44 15.43 -0.25
C LYS A 14 10.15 15.88 0.43
N GLN A 15 9.32 16.63 -0.29
CA GLN A 15 7.95 16.96 0.10
C GLN A 15 7.04 15.73 -0.01
N TYR A 16 5.82 15.88 0.53
CA TYR A 16 4.80 14.85 0.47
C TYR A 16 4.47 14.49 -1.00
N LEU A 17 4.53 13.19 -1.33
CA LEU A 17 4.35 12.59 -2.65
C LEU A 17 5.31 13.02 -3.75
N GLU A 18 6.21 13.97 -3.51
CA GLU A 18 7.12 14.52 -4.53
C GLU A 18 7.90 13.43 -5.29
N HIS A 19 8.41 12.41 -4.57
CA HIS A 19 9.14 11.29 -5.17
C HIS A 19 8.34 10.44 -6.16
N ALA A 20 7.00 10.51 -6.09
CA ALA A 20 6.09 9.69 -6.87
C ALA A 20 5.20 10.54 -7.80
N LEU A 21 5.42 11.86 -7.91
CA LEU A 21 4.56 12.75 -8.72
C LEU A 21 4.50 12.33 -10.19
N ASP A 22 5.62 11.93 -10.78
CA ASP A 22 5.66 11.50 -12.18
C ASP A 22 4.79 10.25 -12.40
N VAL A 23 4.99 9.20 -11.61
CA VAL A 23 4.19 7.96 -11.71
C VAL A 23 2.73 8.18 -11.30
N LEU A 24 2.45 9.12 -10.38
CA LEU A 24 1.09 9.54 -10.04
C LEU A 24 0.42 10.22 -11.24
N GLY A 25 1.13 11.09 -11.95
CA GLY A 25 0.66 11.73 -13.17
C GLY A 25 0.32 10.71 -14.26
N GLU A 26 1.19 9.72 -14.46
CA GLU A 26 0.96 8.63 -15.43
C GLU A 26 -0.26 7.77 -15.08
N ILE A 27 -0.37 7.30 -13.82
CA ILE A 27 -1.48 6.42 -13.44
C ILE A 27 -2.81 7.17 -13.31
N LEU A 28 -2.77 8.47 -13.05
CA LEU A 28 -3.96 9.33 -12.96
C LEU A 28 -4.31 10.01 -14.29
N ASP A 29 -3.63 9.70 -15.40
CA ASP A 29 -4.01 10.26 -16.70
C ASP A 29 -5.49 9.96 -17.03
N GLY A 30 -6.21 11.01 -17.41
CA GLY A 30 -7.66 10.98 -17.66
C GLY A 30 -8.57 10.86 -16.42
N VAL A 31 -8.01 10.75 -15.20
CA VAL A 31 -8.77 10.74 -13.94
C VAL A 31 -9.13 12.17 -13.56
N LYS A 32 -10.42 12.47 -13.49
CA LYS A 32 -10.93 13.78 -13.05
C LYS A 32 -11.23 13.82 -11.57
N ARG A 33 -11.71 12.71 -11.01
CA ARG A 33 -12.13 12.60 -9.61
C ARG A 33 -11.47 11.41 -8.93
N LEU A 34 -10.82 11.72 -7.81
CA LEU A 34 -10.20 10.78 -6.89
C LEU A 34 -10.91 10.85 -5.54
N VAL A 35 -11.23 9.70 -4.96
CA VAL A 35 -11.71 9.61 -3.59
C VAL A 35 -10.56 9.22 -2.67
N PHE A 36 -10.25 10.07 -1.70
CA PHE A 36 -9.20 9.82 -0.72
C PHE A 36 -9.77 9.17 0.54
N VAL A 37 -9.12 8.13 1.05
CA VAL A 37 -9.49 7.39 2.26
C VAL A 37 -8.52 7.77 3.39
N PRO A 38 -8.92 8.66 4.32
CA PRO A 38 -8.01 9.27 5.30
C PRO A 38 -7.94 8.52 6.64
N PHE A 39 -8.63 7.39 6.79
CA PHE A 39 -8.95 6.77 8.08
C PHE A 39 -7.76 6.20 8.86
N ALA A 40 -6.56 6.21 8.28
CA ALA A 40 -5.33 5.82 8.95
C ALA A 40 -4.86 6.88 9.98
N LEU A 41 -5.32 8.13 9.87
CA LEU A 41 -5.06 9.23 10.80
C LEU A 41 -6.37 9.73 11.43
N ALA A 42 -6.28 10.57 12.47
CA ALA A 42 -7.48 11.12 13.13
C ALA A 42 -8.02 12.39 12.44
N ASP A 43 -7.13 13.25 11.96
CA ASP A 43 -7.48 14.48 11.25
C ASP A 43 -7.78 14.20 9.78
N HIS A 44 -9.01 13.79 9.50
CA HIS A 44 -9.41 13.39 8.14
C HIS A 44 -9.49 14.58 7.18
N GLU A 45 -9.93 15.74 7.65
CA GLU A 45 -10.11 16.94 6.85
C GLU A 45 -8.75 17.53 6.45
N GLY A 46 -7.87 17.75 7.43
CA GLY A 46 -6.51 18.23 7.19
C GLY A 46 -5.70 17.25 6.32
N TYR A 47 -5.88 15.95 6.53
CA TYR A 47 -5.20 14.96 5.69
C TYR A 47 -5.70 14.97 4.24
N THR A 48 -7.01 15.12 4.03
CA THR A 48 -7.58 15.22 2.68
C THR A 48 -7.11 16.49 1.98
N ALA A 49 -7.07 17.62 2.68
CA ALA A 49 -6.56 18.88 2.14
C ALA A 49 -5.08 18.77 1.71
N LYS A 50 -4.25 18.14 2.54
CA LYS A 50 -2.83 17.89 2.22
C LYS A 50 -2.65 17.05 0.95
N VAL A 51 -3.48 16.03 0.76
CA VAL A 51 -3.44 15.19 -0.45
C VAL A 51 -3.94 15.97 -1.67
N ALA A 52 -4.98 16.79 -1.51
CA ALA A 52 -5.48 17.65 -2.58
C ALA A 52 -4.42 18.65 -3.06
N GLU A 53 -3.71 19.31 -2.14
CA GLU A 53 -2.60 20.21 -2.45
C GLU A 53 -1.47 19.49 -3.19
N ALA A 54 -1.04 18.32 -2.71
CA ALA A 54 0.03 17.55 -3.34
C ALA A 54 -0.32 17.04 -4.75
N LEU A 55 -1.60 16.82 -5.04
CA LEU A 55 -2.09 16.36 -6.34
C LEU A 55 -2.58 17.49 -7.25
N GLU A 56 -2.50 18.75 -6.82
CA GLU A 56 -2.85 19.92 -7.65
C GLU A 56 -2.09 19.91 -9.00
N PRO A 57 -0.77 19.62 -9.07
CA PRO A 57 -0.05 19.58 -10.35
C PRO A 57 -0.52 18.46 -11.30
N VAL A 58 -1.16 17.41 -10.77
CA VAL A 58 -1.72 16.30 -11.56
C VAL A 58 -3.10 16.67 -12.12
N GLY A 59 -3.77 17.70 -11.58
CA GLY A 59 -5.04 18.21 -12.08
C GLY A 59 -6.26 17.34 -11.74
N VAL A 60 -6.20 16.59 -10.64
CA VAL A 60 -7.30 15.72 -10.17
C VAL A 60 -8.08 16.34 -9.02
N GLU A 61 -9.40 16.27 -9.05
CA GLU A 61 -10.26 16.67 -7.93
C GLU A 61 -10.21 15.59 -6.84
N VAL A 62 -9.85 15.97 -5.62
CA VAL A 62 -9.78 15.07 -4.47
C VAL A 62 -10.99 15.28 -3.55
N ALA A 63 -11.76 14.22 -3.31
CA ALA A 63 -12.84 14.19 -2.34
C ALA A 63 -12.54 13.20 -1.21
N GLY A 64 -12.64 13.62 0.05
CA GLY A 64 -12.41 12.72 1.18
C GLY A 64 -13.58 11.77 1.42
N ALA A 65 -13.33 10.48 1.57
CA ALA A 65 -14.35 9.46 1.90
C ALA A 65 -15.04 9.68 3.25
N HIS A 66 -14.60 10.66 4.03
CA HIS A 66 -15.19 11.03 5.31
C HIS A 66 -16.27 12.13 5.19
N SER A 67 -16.36 12.82 4.05
CA SER A 67 -17.19 14.03 3.90
C SER A 67 -18.64 13.76 3.52
N ASP A 68 -18.97 12.57 3.03
CA ASP A 68 -20.32 12.13 2.66
C ASP A 68 -20.41 10.59 2.76
N ASP A 69 -21.53 10.01 2.31
CA ASP A 69 -21.71 8.58 2.12
C ASP A 69 -20.59 8.01 1.22
N PRO A 70 -19.67 7.20 1.79
CA PRO A 70 -18.54 6.69 1.05
C PRO A 70 -18.97 5.82 -0.13
N ILE A 71 -20.08 5.08 -0.04
CA ILE A 71 -20.52 4.20 -1.12
C ILE A 71 -20.90 5.04 -2.35
N LYS A 72 -21.58 6.17 -2.15
CA LYS A 72 -21.89 7.11 -3.24
C LYS A 72 -20.63 7.70 -3.86
N LEU A 73 -19.68 8.14 -3.03
CA LEU A 73 -18.41 8.69 -3.50
C LEU A 73 -17.66 7.68 -4.37
N PHE A 74 -17.53 6.43 -3.90
CA PHE A 74 -16.83 5.36 -4.59
C PHE A 74 -17.48 4.96 -5.93
N ASN A 75 -18.82 4.99 -6.03
CA ASN A 75 -19.53 4.72 -7.28
C ASN A 75 -19.20 5.73 -8.39
N SER A 76 -18.90 6.98 -8.01
CA SER A 76 -18.50 8.05 -8.93
C SER A 76 -16.98 8.17 -9.13
N ALA A 77 -16.19 7.44 -8.34
CA ALA A 77 -14.74 7.56 -8.32
C ALA A 77 -14.10 6.86 -9.52
N GLN A 78 -13.20 7.57 -10.20
CA GLN A 78 -12.31 7.02 -11.21
C GLN A 78 -11.00 6.51 -10.59
N ALA A 79 -10.62 7.06 -9.44
CA ALA A 79 -9.52 6.59 -8.61
C ALA A 79 -9.89 6.61 -7.13
N VAL A 80 -9.31 5.69 -6.37
CA VAL A 80 -9.35 5.67 -4.91
C VAL A 80 -7.91 5.71 -4.41
N PHE A 81 -7.61 6.63 -3.49
CA PHE A 81 -6.32 6.68 -2.82
C PHE A 81 -6.50 6.42 -1.34
N VAL A 82 -5.94 5.32 -0.85
CA VAL A 82 -5.88 4.96 0.57
C VAL A 82 -4.56 5.46 1.17
N GLY A 83 -4.67 6.42 2.10
CA GLY A 83 -3.51 7.07 2.71
C GLY A 83 -2.81 6.24 3.80
N GLY A 84 -1.56 6.61 4.07
CA GLY A 84 -0.75 6.08 5.17
C GLY A 84 -1.16 6.63 6.55
N GLY A 85 -0.65 6.00 7.61
CA GLY A 85 -0.99 6.26 9.01
C GLY A 85 -0.93 4.95 9.79
N ASN A 86 -1.84 4.70 10.73
CA ASN A 86 -1.90 3.40 11.41
C ASN A 86 -2.82 2.42 10.66
N THR A 87 -2.25 1.29 10.24
CA THR A 87 -2.91 0.23 9.45
C THR A 87 -4.05 -0.45 10.20
N PHE A 88 -3.92 -0.68 11.51
CA PHE A 88 -4.98 -1.31 12.31
C PHE A 88 -6.21 -0.40 12.42
N ARG A 89 -5.99 0.91 12.65
CA ARG A 89 -7.04 1.92 12.64
C ARG A 89 -7.72 2.00 11.27
N LEU A 90 -6.93 2.10 10.21
CA LEU A 90 -7.43 2.13 8.84
C LEU A 90 -8.32 0.91 8.57
N LEU A 91 -7.83 -0.30 8.83
CA LEU A 91 -8.58 -1.52 8.55
C LEU A 91 -9.87 -1.60 9.38
N ARG A 92 -9.84 -1.23 10.66
CA ARG A 92 -11.04 -1.18 11.51
C ARG A 92 -12.10 -0.25 10.92
N GLU A 93 -11.73 0.93 10.46
CA GLU A 93 -12.66 1.88 9.84
C GLU A 93 -13.20 1.37 8.50
N LEU A 94 -12.37 0.71 7.68
CA LEU A 94 -12.81 0.09 6.43
C LEU A 94 -13.84 -1.02 6.69
N TYR A 95 -13.68 -1.81 7.75
CA TYR A 95 -14.68 -2.79 8.18
C TYR A 95 -15.96 -2.11 8.67
N ALA A 96 -15.85 -1.15 9.58
CA ALA A 96 -17.00 -0.47 10.18
C ALA A 96 -17.88 0.25 9.14
N ARG A 97 -17.28 0.65 8.01
CA ARG A 97 -17.94 1.34 6.89
C ARG A 97 -18.21 0.42 5.70
N GLU A 98 -17.93 -0.87 5.83
CA GLU A 98 -18.14 -1.89 4.79
C GLU A 98 -17.45 -1.58 3.44
N LEU A 99 -16.26 -0.95 3.47
CA LEU A 99 -15.59 -0.42 2.28
C LEU A 99 -14.66 -1.40 1.55
N LEU A 100 -14.27 -2.51 2.18
CA LEU A 100 -13.36 -3.48 1.55
C LEU A 100 -13.95 -4.11 0.28
N ALA A 101 -15.21 -4.52 0.32
CA ALA A 101 -15.86 -5.14 -0.84
C ALA A 101 -16.11 -4.12 -1.98
N PRO A 102 -16.64 -2.91 -1.72
CA PRO A 102 -16.71 -1.84 -2.71
C PRO A 102 -15.36 -1.49 -3.33
N ILE A 103 -14.28 -1.36 -2.54
CA ILE A 103 -12.92 -1.14 -3.07
C ILE A 103 -12.55 -2.22 -4.07
N ARG A 104 -12.67 -3.50 -3.68
CA ARG A 104 -12.36 -4.63 -4.56
C ARG A 104 -13.14 -4.59 -5.87
N ASP A 105 -14.46 -4.43 -5.77
CA ASP A 105 -15.36 -4.43 -6.92
C ASP A 105 -15.03 -3.30 -7.90
N ARG A 106 -14.90 -2.07 -7.39
CA ARG A 106 -14.61 -0.89 -8.23
C ARG A 106 -13.26 -1.03 -8.93
N VAL A 107 -12.24 -1.50 -8.21
CA VAL A 107 -10.88 -1.68 -8.77
C VAL A 107 -10.84 -2.81 -9.79
N ALA A 108 -11.61 -3.89 -9.59
CA ALA A 108 -11.80 -4.93 -10.60
C ALA A 108 -12.45 -4.38 -11.89
N HIS A 109 -13.36 -3.40 -11.75
CA HIS A 109 -14.04 -2.73 -12.86
C HIS A 109 -13.34 -1.47 -13.38
N GLY A 110 -12.03 -1.31 -13.11
CA GLY A 110 -11.20 -0.31 -13.78
C GLY A 110 -10.95 0.98 -13.00
N THR A 111 -11.49 1.14 -11.79
CA THR A 111 -11.06 2.22 -10.88
C THR A 111 -9.59 2.04 -10.53
N VAL A 112 -8.81 3.12 -10.60
CA VAL A 112 -7.40 3.14 -10.18
C VAL A 112 -7.33 3.05 -8.65
N TYR A 113 -6.48 2.18 -8.12
CA TYR A 113 -6.17 2.17 -6.70
C TYR A 113 -4.78 2.75 -6.45
N ILE A 114 -4.68 3.65 -5.49
CA ILE A 114 -3.41 4.15 -4.97
C ILE A 114 -3.37 3.80 -3.48
N GLY A 115 -2.27 3.21 -3.03
CA GLY A 115 -2.00 2.98 -1.62
C GLY A 115 -0.68 3.62 -1.23
N SER A 116 -0.60 4.19 -0.04
CA SER A 116 0.69 4.57 0.55
C SER A 116 0.83 3.98 1.95
N SER A 117 1.98 3.35 2.25
CA SER A 117 2.25 2.78 3.58
C SER A 117 1.12 1.85 4.05
N ALA A 118 0.33 2.24 5.05
CA ALA A 118 -0.87 1.51 5.48
C ALA A 118 -1.86 1.18 4.34
N GLY A 119 -2.06 2.09 3.38
CA GLY A 119 -2.89 1.83 2.20
C GLY A 119 -2.31 0.76 1.27
N THR A 120 -0.99 0.61 1.23
CA THR A 120 -0.31 -0.48 0.53
C THR A 120 -0.50 -1.81 1.27
N ASN A 121 -0.47 -1.82 2.60
CA ASN A 121 -0.83 -3.02 3.36
C ASN A 121 -2.28 -3.45 3.10
N VAL A 122 -3.23 -2.50 3.01
CA VAL A 122 -4.64 -2.81 2.73
C VAL A 122 -4.84 -3.44 1.35
N ALA A 123 -3.98 -3.15 0.37
CA ALA A 123 -4.03 -3.78 -0.96
C ALA A 123 -3.67 -5.28 -0.95
N CYS A 124 -2.99 -5.75 0.10
CA CYS A 124 -2.58 -7.15 0.25
C CYS A 124 -3.75 -8.02 0.73
N PRO A 125 -3.61 -9.37 0.75
CA PRO A 125 -4.64 -10.25 1.31
C PRO A 125 -4.90 -9.98 2.79
N THR A 126 -3.86 -9.66 3.56
CA THR A 126 -3.96 -9.33 4.99
C THR A 126 -3.04 -8.16 5.38
N ILE A 127 -3.25 -7.58 6.55
CA ILE A 127 -2.32 -6.60 7.14
C ILE A 127 -1.22 -7.24 8.00
N ARG A 128 -1.04 -8.57 7.97
CA ARG A 128 -0.12 -9.31 8.87
C ARG A 128 1.36 -8.89 8.75
N THR A 129 1.74 -8.19 7.68
CA THR A 129 3.10 -7.69 7.42
C THR A 129 3.23 -6.16 7.58
N THR A 130 2.31 -5.52 8.28
CA THR A 130 2.45 -4.11 8.70
C THR A 130 3.50 -3.97 9.81
N ASN A 131 4.11 -2.78 9.91
CA ASN A 131 5.04 -2.44 11.00
C ASN A 131 4.34 -1.76 12.17
N ASP A 132 3.06 -1.48 12.01
CA ASP A 132 2.33 -0.64 12.93
C ASP A 132 2.06 -1.35 14.25
N MET A 133 2.05 -0.56 15.31
CA MET A 133 1.56 -1.02 16.59
C MET A 133 0.04 -1.26 16.51
N PRO A 134 -0.50 -2.37 17.05
CA PRO A 134 -1.93 -2.67 17.06
C PRO A 134 -2.69 -1.84 18.10
N ILE A 135 -2.78 -0.51 17.87
CA ILE A 135 -3.41 0.43 18.80
C ILE A 135 -4.94 0.26 18.92
N VAL A 136 -5.55 -0.47 17.97
CA VAL A 136 -6.96 -0.86 17.95
C VAL A 136 -7.08 -2.25 17.33
N GLN A 137 -8.17 -2.96 17.63
CA GLN A 137 -8.42 -4.29 17.08
C GLN A 137 -9.46 -4.22 15.95
N PRO A 138 -9.08 -4.46 14.67
CA PRO A 138 -10.05 -4.69 13.61
C PRO A 138 -10.76 -6.04 13.82
N PRO A 139 -11.95 -6.27 13.24
CA PRO A 139 -12.66 -7.54 13.37
C PRO A 139 -11.88 -8.75 12.85
N ALA A 140 -11.03 -8.53 11.84
CA ALA A 140 -10.16 -9.53 11.24
C ALA A 140 -8.95 -8.85 10.56
N PHE A 141 -7.94 -9.61 10.14
CA PHE A 141 -6.72 -9.06 9.49
C PHE A 141 -6.78 -9.10 7.97
N GLU A 142 -7.77 -9.79 7.41
CA GLU A 142 -8.10 -9.83 6.00
C GLU A 142 -8.39 -8.41 5.50
N ALA A 143 -7.78 -8.05 4.37
CA ALA A 143 -7.89 -6.74 3.77
C ALA A 143 -8.53 -6.83 2.38
N SER A 144 -8.08 -6.00 1.43
CA SER A 144 -8.72 -5.94 0.11
C SER A 144 -8.22 -7.00 -0.87
N GLY A 145 -7.03 -7.58 -0.71
CA GLY A 145 -6.55 -8.66 -1.59
C GLY A 145 -6.47 -8.28 -3.06
N LEU A 146 -6.15 -7.02 -3.37
CA LEU A 146 -5.95 -6.52 -4.74
C LEU A 146 -4.67 -7.07 -5.37
N VAL A 147 -3.69 -7.45 -4.54
CA VAL A 147 -2.55 -8.27 -4.92
C VAL A 147 -2.57 -9.59 -4.13
N PRO A 148 -2.06 -10.70 -4.69
CA PRO A 148 -2.14 -12.01 -4.04
C PRO A 148 -0.93 -12.34 -3.14
N PHE A 149 -0.04 -11.39 -2.89
CA PHE A 149 1.14 -11.53 -2.03
C PHE A 149 1.13 -10.46 -0.94
N GLN A 150 2.01 -10.58 0.05
CA GLN A 150 2.13 -9.61 1.13
C GLN A 150 3.19 -8.55 0.81
N ILE A 151 2.98 -7.34 1.31
CA ILE A 151 3.95 -6.25 1.24
C ILE A 151 4.31 -5.82 2.66
N ASN A 152 5.61 -5.66 2.92
CA ASN A 152 6.12 -4.94 4.08
C ASN A 152 6.64 -3.57 3.61
N PRO A 153 5.83 -2.51 3.70
CA PRO A 153 6.30 -1.16 3.39
C PRO A 153 7.32 -0.71 4.44
N HIS A 154 8.11 0.31 4.14
CA HIS A 154 9.17 0.78 5.03
C HIS A 154 10.08 -0.37 5.51
N TYR A 155 10.46 -1.26 4.60
CA TYR A 155 11.42 -2.31 4.91
C TYR A 155 12.76 -1.65 5.26
N LEU A 156 13.31 -2.07 6.40
CA LEU A 156 14.59 -1.61 6.90
C LEU A 156 15.55 -2.81 6.93
N ASP A 157 16.69 -2.64 6.28
CA ASP A 157 17.75 -3.63 6.32
C ASP A 157 18.34 -3.76 7.74
N PRO A 158 18.85 -4.96 8.10
CA PRO A 158 19.65 -5.12 9.30
C PRO A 158 20.84 -4.17 9.30
N VAL A 159 20.99 -3.39 10.37
CA VAL A 159 22.13 -2.48 10.54
C VAL A 159 23.26 -3.22 11.24
N ALA A 160 24.39 -3.40 10.55
CA ALA A 160 25.54 -4.08 11.11
C ALA A 160 26.08 -3.37 12.37
N GLY A 161 26.20 -4.10 13.47
CA GLY A 161 26.70 -3.57 14.74
C GLY A 161 25.68 -2.78 15.57
N ASP A 162 24.40 -2.79 15.19
CA ASP A 162 23.34 -2.25 16.04
C ASP A 162 23.28 -3.06 17.36
N PRO A 163 23.40 -2.42 18.54
CA PRO A 163 23.31 -3.11 19.82
C PRO A 163 21.88 -3.51 20.21
N HIS A 164 20.87 -3.16 19.41
CA HIS A 164 19.49 -3.56 19.64
C HIS A 164 19.35 -5.09 19.62
N MET A 165 18.75 -5.65 20.67
CA MET A 165 18.60 -7.10 20.86
C MET A 165 17.24 -7.66 20.45
N GLY A 166 16.31 -6.81 20.01
CA GLY A 166 15.03 -7.24 19.45
C GLY A 166 15.19 -7.72 18.00
N GLU A 167 14.17 -8.40 17.49
CA GLU A 167 14.22 -8.96 16.14
C GLU A 167 14.28 -7.85 15.07
N THR A 168 15.21 -8.03 14.14
CA THR A 168 15.32 -7.29 12.89
C THR A 168 14.04 -7.45 12.06
N ARG A 169 13.87 -6.59 11.04
CA ARG A 169 12.71 -6.74 10.15
C ARG A 169 12.75 -8.06 9.40
N GLU A 170 13.92 -8.48 8.95
CA GLU A 170 14.13 -9.77 8.27
C GLU A 170 13.67 -10.93 9.13
N GLU A 171 14.14 -11.03 10.38
CA GLU A 171 13.75 -12.11 11.30
C GLU A 171 12.23 -12.16 11.53
N ARG A 172 11.56 -11.00 11.65
CA ARG A 172 10.09 -10.95 11.78
C ARG A 172 9.37 -11.48 10.55
N LEU A 173 9.88 -11.20 9.35
CA LEU A 173 9.30 -11.70 8.11
C LEU A 173 9.58 -13.19 7.91
N GLU A 174 10.73 -13.69 8.36
CA GLU A 174 11.03 -15.11 8.39
C GLU A 174 10.09 -15.85 9.34
N GLN A 175 9.87 -15.34 10.57
CA GLN A 175 8.88 -15.87 11.50
C GLN A 175 7.47 -15.88 10.90
N PHE A 176 7.09 -14.83 10.16
CA PHE A 176 5.82 -14.82 9.44
C PHE A 176 5.74 -15.96 8.40
N LEU A 177 6.84 -16.25 7.69
CA LEU A 177 6.92 -17.32 6.68
C LEU A 177 7.00 -18.74 7.29
N GLU A 178 7.35 -18.88 8.57
CA GLU A 178 7.23 -20.15 9.30
C GLU A 178 5.76 -20.59 9.39
N GLU A 179 4.85 -19.64 9.56
CA GLU A 179 3.41 -19.90 9.69
C GLU A 179 2.65 -19.77 8.37
N ASN A 180 3.08 -18.88 7.47
CA ASN A 180 2.34 -18.55 6.25
C ASN A 180 3.13 -18.92 5.00
N ASP A 181 2.47 -19.45 3.98
CA ASP A 181 3.08 -19.75 2.68
C ASP A 181 2.54 -18.75 1.65
N VAL A 182 3.14 -17.56 1.69
CA VAL A 182 2.83 -16.42 0.80
C VAL A 182 4.10 -15.56 0.69
N PRO A 183 4.54 -15.17 -0.51
CA PRO A 183 5.67 -14.26 -0.67
C PRO A 183 5.44 -12.93 0.04
N VAL A 184 6.50 -12.38 0.62
CA VAL A 184 6.50 -11.02 1.19
C VAL A 184 7.49 -10.16 0.42
N LEU A 185 7.05 -9.03 -0.13
CA LEU A 185 7.93 -8.02 -0.70
C LEU A 185 8.21 -6.94 0.34
N GLY A 186 9.43 -6.91 0.87
CA GLY A 186 9.94 -5.83 1.71
C GLY A 186 10.36 -4.63 0.86
N MET A 187 9.52 -3.60 0.82
CA MET A 187 9.75 -2.41 -0.01
C MET A 187 10.46 -1.32 0.79
N ARG A 188 11.64 -0.89 0.34
CA ARG A 188 12.37 0.22 0.98
C ARG A 188 11.68 1.56 0.68
N GLU A 189 11.94 2.57 1.50
CA GLU A 189 11.35 3.89 1.28
C GLU A 189 11.81 4.51 -0.05
N GLY A 190 10.93 5.26 -0.70
CA GLY A 190 11.15 5.83 -2.03
C GLY A 190 10.81 4.88 -3.18
N THR A 191 10.44 3.63 -2.90
CA THR A 191 10.02 2.65 -3.92
C THR A 191 8.50 2.49 -3.99
N TRP A 192 8.04 1.99 -5.13
CA TRP A 192 6.64 1.73 -5.39
C TRP A 192 6.44 0.53 -6.34
N LEU A 193 5.28 -0.10 -6.26
CA LEU A 193 4.82 -1.05 -7.25
C LEU A 193 3.80 -0.40 -8.18
N HIS A 194 3.98 -0.57 -9.47
CA HIS A 194 3.02 -0.16 -10.49
C HIS A 194 2.44 -1.41 -11.18
N ARG A 195 1.12 -1.59 -11.10
CA ARG A 195 0.40 -2.69 -11.75
C ARG A 195 -0.47 -2.17 -12.88
N SER A 196 -0.32 -2.74 -14.07
CA SER A 196 -1.20 -2.50 -15.21
C SER A 196 -1.64 -3.84 -15.81
N GLY A 197 -2.87 -4.24 -15.53
CA GLY A 197 -3.38 -5.56 -15.90
C GLY A 197 -2.61 -6.66 -15.18
N ASP A 198 -1.90 -7.48 -15.97
CA ASP A 198 -1.09 -8.60 -15.50
C ASP A 198 0.41 -8.25 -15.44
N ALA A 199 0.77 -6.99 -15.74
CA ALA A 199 2.12 -6.49 -15.55
C ALA A 199 2.27 -5.87 -14.15
N LEU A 200 3.34 -6.22 -13.44
CA LEU A 200 3.74 -5.63 -12.17
C LEU A 200 5.22 -5.23 -12.22
N THR A 201 5.53 -3.98 -11.91
CA THR A 201 6.90 -3.47 -11.93
C THR A 201 7.24 -2.79 -10.61
N LEU A 202 8.45 -3.05 -10.10
CA LEU A 202 9.04 -2.25 -9.02
C LEU A 202 9.67 -1.00 -9.63
N GLY A 203 9.35 0.17 -9.09
CA GLY A 203 9.94 1.45 -9.48
C GLY A 203 10.39 2.27 -8.27
N GLY A 204 10.97 3.43 -8.57
CA GLY A 204 11.45 4.37 -7.58
C GLY A 204 12.91 4.20 -7.23
N ASP A 205 13.24 4.46 -5.97
CA ASP A 205 14.61 4.55 -5.46
C ASP A 205 15.47 3.31 -5.80
N GLU A 206 16.76 3.53 -6.05
CA GLU A 206 17.71 2.49 -6.46
C GLU A 206 17.93 1.41 -5.38
N SER A 207 17.64 1.73 -4.11
CA SER A 207 17.66 0.76 -3.02
C SER A 207 16.70 -0.41 -3.24
N GLY A 208 15.64 -0.23 -4.04
CA GLY A 208 14.77 -1.32 -4.46
C GLY A 208 14.02 -2.01 -3.32
N ALA A 209 13.85 -3.32 -3.43
CA ALA A 209 13.11 -4.13 -2.48
C ALA A 209 13.82 -5.46 -2.23
N ARG A 210 13.31 -6.21 -1.25
CA ARG A 210 13.78 -7.57 -0.95
C ARG A 210 12.61 -8.54 -0.90
N LEU A 211 12.71 -9.64 -1.63
CA LEU A 211 11.67 -10.66 -1.73
C LEU A 211 11.97 -11.80 -0.76
N PHE A 212 11.01 -12.10 0.11
CA PHE A 212 11.07 -13.20 1.08
C PHE A 212 10.09 -14.31 0.66
N GLN A 213 10.59 -15.54 0.63
CA GLN A 213 9.80 -16.73 0.31
C GLN A 213 10.14 -17.85 1.27
N ARG A 214 9.14 -18.63 1.65
CA ARG A 214 9.30 -19.73 2.59
C ARG A 214 10.35 -20.73 2.09
N GLY A 215 11.29 -21.09 2.96
CA GLY A 215 12.34 -22.07 2.65
C GLY A 215 13.38 -21.61 1.62
N SER A 216 13.40 -20.32 1.27
CA SER A 216 14.38 -19.73 0.35
C SER A 216 15.10 -18.56 1.03
N ALA A 217 16.36 -18.33 0.66
CA ALA A 217 17.05 -17.11 1.06
C ALA A 217 16.36 -15.88 0.44
N ALA A 218 16.31 -14.78 1.17
CA ALA A 218 15.72 -13.55 0.66
C ALA A 218 16.53 -12.99 -0.52
N ALA A 219 15.83 -12.56 -1.57
CA ALA A 219 16.43 -12.10 -2.82
C ALA A 219 16.31 -10.58 -2.98
N GLU A 220 17.39 -9.92 -3.40
CA GLU A 220 17.36 -8.50 -3.75
C GLU A 220 16.63 -8.26 -5.07
N ILE A 221 15.80 -7.22 -5.10
CA ILE A 221 15.00 -6.80 -6.24
C ILE A 221 15.34 -5.35 -6.56
N HIS A 222 15.91 -5.13 -7.74
CA HIS A 222 16.29 -3.79 -8.19
C HIS A 222 15.09 -3.02 -8.76
N SER A 223 15.13 -1.69 -8.66
CA SER A 223 14.17 -0.82 -9.35
C SER A 223 14.20 -1.08 -10.87
N GLY A 224 13.04 -1.12 -11.50
CA GLY A 224 12.82 -1.55 -12.88
C GLY A 224 12.56 -3.05 -13.05
N ALA A 225 12.65 -3.87 -12.00
CA ALA A 225 12.37 -5.30 -12.09
C ALA A 225 10.90 -5.59 -12.43
N ASP A 226 10.70 -6.56 -13.32
CA ASP A 226 9.40 -7.18 -13.57
C ASP A 226 9.10 -8.21 -12.47
N LEU A 227 7.98 -8.00 -11.79
CA LEU A 227 7.48 -8.82 -10.70
C LEU A 227 6.14 -9.49 -11.03
N SER A 228 5.75 -9.52 -12.32
CA SER A 228 4.46 -10.05 -12.77
C SER A 228 4.19 -11.48 -12.29
N ALA A 229 5.23 -12.31 -12.14
CA ALA A 229 5.12 -13.66 -11.60
C ALA A 229 4.53 -13.72 -10.17
N LEU A 230 4.66 -12.64 -9.37
CA LEU A 230 4.01 -12.58 -8.05
C LEU A 230 2.49 -12.52 -8.15
N LEU A 231 1.92 -12.08 -9.28
CA LEU A 231 0.47 -12.02 -9.49
C LEU A 231 -0.19 -13.39 -9.67
N ASP A 232 0.59 -14.44 -9.93
CA ASP A 232 0.11 -15.82 -10.03
C ASP A 232 0.14 -16.57 -8.69
N THR A 233 0.51 -15.89 -7.61
CA THR A 233 0.57 -16.46 -6.26
C THR A 233 -0.80 -16.96 -5.80
N VAL A 234 -0.82 -18.14 -5.18
CA VAL A 234 -1.96 -18.62 -4.39
C VAL A 234 -1.58 -18.54 -2.91
N PRO A 235 -2.01 -17.50 -2.18
CA PRO A 235 -1.56 -17.30 -0.80
C PRO A 235 -2.21 -18.32 0.14
N LEU A 236 -1.40 -18.95 0.99
CA LEU A 236 -1.87 -19.85 2.03
C LEU A 236 -1.53 -19.28 3.42
N PHE A 237 -2.57 -18.75 4.08
CA PHE A 237 -2.49 -18.31 5.46
C PHE A 237 -2.91 -19.46 6.38
N ARG A 238 -2.07 -19.78 7.35
CA ARG A 238 -2.44 -20.70 8.46
C ARG A 238 -3.02 -19.90 9.62
#